data_AF-K2BQK0-F1
#
_entry.id   AF-K2BQK0-F1
#
_cell.length_a   1.000
_cell.length_b   1.000
_cell.length_c   1.000
_cell.angle_alpha   90.00
_cell.angle_beta   90.00
_cell.angle_gamma   90.00
#
_symmetry.space_group_name_H-M   'P 1'
#
loop_
_entity.id
_entity.type
_entity.pdbx_description
1 polymer ?
#
loop_
_entity_poly.entity_id
_entity_poly.type
_entity_poly.pdbx_seq_one_letter_code
_entity_poly.pdbx_strand_id
1 'polypeptide(L)'
;MYEMLDVTTPLLPANKPRYLMGVGQPEQMLEAIKRGVDMFDCVLPTRNARHGQIYLHTANHLVDDKLEQVFYRRQNISSAQFATDTSVLDSFCVCTTCSAGYSKAYLRHLISIGEPSGLALATVHNVSFYVDLMKQIRQHLHTR
;
A
#
# COMPACT_ATOMS: atom_id res chain seq x y z
N MET A 1 20.57 3.71 -0.90
CA MET A 1 19.89 2.65 -0.10
C MET A 1 20.13 1.28 -0.71
N TYR A 2 19.72 1.05 -1.96
CA TYR A 2 19.84 -0.27 -2.62
C TYR A 2 21.28 -0.81 -2.66
N GLU A 3 22.25 0.00 -3.03
CA GLU A 3 23.68 -0.39 -3.05
C GLU A 3 24.18 -0.92 -1.70
N MET A 4 23.70 -0.35 -0.59
CA MET A 4 24.07 -0.83 0.74
C MET A 4 23.39 -2.16 1.07
N LEU A 5 22.18 -2.42 0.56
CA LEU A 5 21.55 -3.73 0.69
C LEU A 5 22.33 -4.79 -0.08
N ASP A 6 22.81 -4.47 -1.29
CA ASP A 6 23.64 -5.40 -2.09
C ASP A 6 24.92 -5.83 -1.36
N VAL A 7 25.49 -4.94 -0.54
CA VAL A 7 26.68 -5.25 0.29
C VAL A 7 26.30 -5.96 1.59
N THR A 8 25.22 -5.54 2.26
CA THR A 8 24.94 -5.97 3.64
C THR A 8 24.14 -7.25 3.73
N THR A 9 23.15 -7.47 2.86
CA THR A 9 22.27 -8.65 2.96
C THR A 9 22.99 -9.98 2.76
N PRO A 10 24.05 -10.10 1.92
CA PRO A 10 24.85 -11.33 1.81
C PRO A 10 25.69 -11.63 3.06
N LEU A 11 26.00 -10.61 3.87
CA LEU A 11 26.77 -10.76 5.12
C LEU A 11 25.90 -11.24 6.29
N LEU A 12 24.57 -11.18 6.15
CA LEU A 12 23.63 -11.60 7.18
C LEU A 12 23.32 -13.10 7.11
N PRO A 13 23.16 -13.81 8.25
CA PRO A 13 22.87 -15.24 8.27
C PRO A 13 21.66 -15.62 7.41
N ALA A 14 21.83 -16.60 6.52
CA ALA A 14 20.78 -17.02 5.59
C ALA A 14 19.56 -17.66 6.27
N ASN A 15 19.71 -18.17 7.48
CA ASN A 15 18.67 -18.85 8.25
C ASN A 15 17.94 -17.93 9.25
N LYS A 16 18.08 -16.61 9.13
CA LYS A 16 17.39 -15.63 9.97
C LYS A 16 16.68 -14.58 9.12
N PRO A 17 15.49 -14.11 9.55
CA PRO A 17 14.78 -13.03 8.87
C PRO A 17 15.60 -11.74 8.83
N ARG A 18 15.56 -11.02 7.70
CA ARG A 18 16.18 -9.71 7.50
C ARG A 18 15.10 -8.63 7.53
N TYR A 19 15.17 -7.75 8.54
CA TYR A 19 14.21 -6.68 8.76
C TYR A 19 14.79 -5.33 8.31
N LEU A 20 14.14 -4.67 7.36
CA LEU A 20 14.51 -3.33 6.89
C LEU A 20 13.62 -2.27 7.52
N MET A 21 14.21 -1.47 8.40
CA MET A 21 13.49 -0.51 9.22
C MET A 21 13.13 0.78 8.44
N GLY A 22 11.88 1.22 8.56
CA GLY A 22 11.44 2.54 8.07
C GLY A 22 11.30 2.68 6.55
N VAL A 23 11.31 1.58 5.79
CA VAL A 23 11.13 1.56 4.34
C VAL A 23 9.72 1.10 4.00
N GLY A 24 9.05 1.85 3.13
CA GLY A 24 7.68 1.49 2.77
C GLY A 24 7.09 2.19 1.56
N GLN A 25 7.87 2.70 0.62
CA GLN A 25 7.29 2.93 -0.71
C GLN A 25 7.16 1.57 -1.41
N PRO A 26 6.04 1.26 -2.10
CA PRO A 26 5.84 -0.05 -2.72
C PRO A 26 6.99 -0.52 -3.60
N GLU A 27 7.56 0.38 -4.40
CA GLU A 27 8.68 0.12 -5.30
C GLU A 27 9.98 -0.18 -4.52
N GLN A 28 10.21 0.57 -3.43
CA GLN A 28 11.36 0.35 -2.55
C GLN A 28 11.29 -1.00 -1.83
N MET A 29 10.08 -1.40 -1.42
CA MET A 29 9.85 -2.70 -0.81
C MET A 29 10.15 -3.82 -1.79
N LEU A 30 9.65 -3.72 -3.04
CA LEU A 30 9.91 -4.69 -4.09
C LEU A 30 11.42 -4.86 -4.37
N GLU A 31 12.15 -3.75 -4.50
CA GLU A 31 13.60 -3.76 -4.71
C GLU A 31 14.38 -4.31 -3.51
N ALA A 32 13.93 -4.06 -2.29
CA ALA A 32 14.54 -4.61 -1.08
C ALA A 32 14.30 -6.13 -0.95
N ILE A 33 13.11 -6.62 -1.33
CA ILE A 33 12.79 -8.06 -1.35
C ILE A 33 13.72 -8.79 -2.32
N LYS A 34 13.96 -8.25 -3.51
CA LYS A 34 14.95 -8.81 -4.48
C LYS A 34 16.35 -8.94 -3.90
N ARG A 35 16.68 -8.13 -2.90
CA ARG A 35 17.97 -8.12 -2.20
C ARG A 35 17.94 -8.96 -0.93
N GLY A 36 16.88 -9.74 -0.69
CA GLY A 36 16.79 -10.69 0.42
C GLY A 36 16.20 -10.13 1.70
N VAL A 37 15.54 -8.97 1.68
CA VAL A 37 14.81 -8.44 2.84
C VAL A 37 13.46 -9.15 3.00
N ASP A 38 13.14 -9.55 4.23
CA ASP A 38 11.97 -10.35 4.56
C ASP A 38 10.86 -9.56 5.28
N MET A 39 11.24 -8.53 6.04
CA MET A 39 10.32 -7.77 6.90
C MET A 39 10.50 -6.26 6.72
N PHE A 40 9.40 -5.52 6.89
CA PHE A 40 9.33 -4.07 6.72
C PHE A 40 8.41 -3.45 7.77
N ASP A 41 8.71 -2.20 8.14
CA ASP A 41 7.78 -1.31 8.84
C ASP A 41 7.79 0.06 8.16
N CYS A 42 6.63 0.72 8.14
CA CYS A 42 6.58 2.09 7.67
C CYS A 42 5.33 2.82 8.16
N VAL A 43 5.49 4.10 8.47
CA VAL A 43 4.37 4.99 8.80
C VAL A 43 3.57 5.43 7.56
N LEU A 44 4.14 5.29 6.35
CA LEU A 44 3.55 5.81 5.12
C LEU A 44 2.07 5.47 4.93
N PRO A 45 1.60 4.20 5.00
CA PRO A 45 0.19 3.90 4.76
C PRO A 45 -0.75 4.66 5.69
N THR A 46 -0.44 4.70 6.99
CA THR A 46 -1.31 5.35 7.98
C THR A 46 -1.16 6.87 7.99
N ARG A 47 0.07 7.39 7.87
CA ARG A 47 0.33 8.84 7.80
C ARG A 47 -0.31 9.44 6.56
N ASN A 48 -0.14 8.81 5.39
CA ASN A 48 -0.70 9.31 4.14
C ASN A 48 -2.23 9.28 4.17
N ALA A 49 -2.84 8.22 4.70
CA ALA A 49 -4.29 8.13 4.88
C ALA A 49 -4.83 9.31 5.68
N ARG A 50 -4.18 9.63 6.83
CA ARG A 50 -4.59 10.76 7.68
C ARG A 50 -4.40 12.13 7.02
N HIS A 51 -3.53 12.23 6.02
CA HIS A 51 -3.36 13.42 5.18
C HIS A 51 -4.15 13.35 3.86
N GLY A 52 -5.13 12.45 3.76
CA GLY A 52 -6.01 12.31 2.59
C GLY A 52 -5.38 11.64 1.37
N GLN A 53 -4.12 11.18 1.45
CA GLN A 53 -3.44 10.48 0.37
C GLN A 53 -3.79 8.97 0.42
N ILE A 54 -4.53 8.50 -0.58
CA ILE A 54 -5.01 7.12 -0.69
C ILE A 54 -4.21 6.38 -1.78
N TYR A 55 -3.85 5.12 -1.51
CA TYR A 55 -3.27 4.20 -2.49
C TYR A 55 -4.40 3.43 -3.19
N LEU A 56 -4.49 3.52 -4.51
CA LEU A 56 -5.55 2.89 -5.30
C LEU A 56 -4.95 1.92 -6.31
N HIS A 57 -5.55 0.74 -6.42
CA HIS A 57 -5.23 -0.22 -7.46
C HIS A 57 -5.51 0.37 -8.84
N THR A 58 -4.61 0.13 -9.80
CA THR A 58 -4.85 0.42 -11.22
C THR A 58 -5.23 -0.83 -12.01
N ALA A 59 -4.99 -2.01 -11.42
CA ALA A 59 -5.37 -3.32 -11.93
C ALA A 59 -5.62 -4.26 -10.75
N ASN A 60 -6.23 -5.42 -11.00
CA ASN A 60 -6.42 -6.45 -9.97
C ASN A 60 -5.09 -7.01 -9.43
N HIS A 61 -4.04 -6.99 -10.27
CA HIS A 61 -2.68 -7.32 -9.86
C HIS A 61 -1.91 -6.03 -9.54
N LEU A 62 -1.23 -6.04 -8.39
CA LEU A 62 -0.39 -4.94 -7.91
C LEU A 62 1.05 -5.06 -8.36
N VAL A 63 1.48 -6.23 -8.84
CA VAL A 63 2.83 -6.48 -9.36
C VAL A 63 2.74 -7.26 -10.66
N ASP A 64 3.76 -7.15 -11.50
CA ASP A 64 3.90 -7.96 -12.70
C ASP A 64 4.51 -9.33 -12.39
N ASP A 65 4.40 -10.26 -13.34
CA ASP A 65 4.89 -11.64 -13.19
C ASP A 65 6.39 -11.72 -12.89
N LYS A 66 7.16 -10.70 -13.29
CA LYS A 66 8.60 -10.61 -13.08
C LYS A 66 9.01 -9.90 -11.79
N LEU A 67 8.05 -9.36 -11.04
CA LEU A 67 8.29 -8.55 -9.85
C LEU A 67 9.19 -7.34 -10.15
N GLU A 68 9.09 -6.76 -11.34
CA GLU A 68 9.84 -5.58 -11.79
C GLU A 68 9.07 -4.27 -11.55
N GLN A 69 7.74 -4.33 -11.49
CA GLN A 69 6.88 -3.15 -11.40
C GLN A 69 5.77 -3.33 -10.35
N VAL A 70 5.35 -2.22 -9.74
CA VAL A 70 4.14 -2.13 -8.92
C VAL A 70 3.10 -1.26 -9.62
N PHE A 71 1.84 -1.72 -9.68
CA PHE A 71 0.73 -1.05 -10.36
C PHE A 71 -0.25 -0.43 -9.37
N TYR A 72 -0.14 0.88 -9.16
CA TYR A 72 -1.07 1.64 -8.33
C TYR A 72 -1.01 3.13 -8.69
N ARG A 73 -1.95 3.89 -8.15
CA ARG A 73 -1.92 5.36 -8.17
C ARG A 73 -2.15 5.92 -6.78
N ARG A 74 -1.58 7.09 -6.50
CA ARG A 74 -1.88 7.87 -5.29
C ARG A 74 -2.80 9.01 -5.65
N GLN A 75 -3.84 9.23 -4.85
CA GLN A 75 -4.76 10.34 -5.04
C GLN A 75 -5.10 11.00 -3.71
N ASN A 76 -5.29 12.32 -3.73
CA ASN A 76 -5.81 13.04 -2.57
C ASN A 76 -7.35 12.95 -2.56
N ILE A 77 -7.94 12.24 -1.61
CA ILE A 77 -9.38 12.08 -1.50
C ILE A 77 -10.11 13.39 -1.15
N SER A 78 -9.40 14.40 -0.62
CA SER A 78 -9.98 15.73 -0.38
C SER A 78 -10.20 16.55 -1.67
N SER A 79 -9.66 16.09 -2.81
CA SER A 79 -9.76 16.76 -4.10
C SER A 79 -11.21 17.03 -4.50
N ALA A 80 -11.48 18.20 -5.10
CA ALA A 80 -12.82 18.62 -5.48
C ALA A 80 -13.51 17.66 -6.46
N GLN A 81 -12.74 16.98 -7.33
CA GLN A 81 -13.27 16.00 -8.28
C GLN A 81 -14.05 14.85 -7.63
N PHE A 82 -13.80 14.56 -6.34
CA PHE A 82 -14.47 13.49 -5.63
C PHE A 82 -15.72 13.94 -4.87
N ALA A 83 -16.09 15.23 -4.92
CA ALA A 83 -17.23 15.77 -4.16
C ALA A 83 -18.56 15.08 -4.46
N THR A 84 -18.74 14.59 -5.69
CA THR A 84 -19.95 13.91 -6.16
C THR A 84 -19.68 12.52 -6.71
N ASP A 85 -18.47 11.98 -6.50
CA ASP A 85 -18.10 10.65 -6.96
C ASP A 85 -18.67 9.58 -6.03
N THR A 86 -19.80 8.97 -6.44
CA THR A 86 -20.50 7.92 -5.69
C THR A 86 -19.90 6.53 -5.90
N SER A 87 -18.86 6.39 -6.72
CA SER A 87 -18.16 5.11 -6.84
C SER A 87 -17.44 4.75 -5.55
N VAL A 88 -17.28 3.44 -5.31
CA VAL A 88 -16.46 2.92 -4.22
C VAL A 88 -15.04 3.46 -4.30
N LEU A 89 -14.35 3.52 -3.16
CA LEU A 89 -13.00 4.07 -3.09
C LEU A 89 -12.04 3.38 -4.09
N ASP A 90 -12.06 2.05 -4.10
CA ASP A 90 -11.25 1.20 -4.96
C ASP A 90 -12.01 -0.09 -5.31
N SER A 91 -12.25 -0.33 -6.60
CA SER A 91 -13.04 -1.48 -7.08
C SER A 91 -12.31 -2.82 -6.98
N PHE A 92 -10.99 -2.82 -6.81
CA PHE A 92 -10.19 -4.04 -6.67
C PHE A 92 -9.91 -4.37 -5.20
N CYS A 93 -10.20 -3.46 -4.27
CA CYS A 93 -9.91 -3.66 -2.85
C CYS A 93 -11.07 -4.35 -2.12
N VAL A 94 -10.73 -5.34 -1.28
CA VAL A 94 -11.67 -6.10 -0.44
C VAL A 94 -11.61 -5.69 1.04
N CYS A 95 -11.05 -4.51 1.35
CA CYS A 95 -11.02 -4.02 2.73
C CYS A 95 -12.43 -3.66 3.21
N THR A 96 -12.64 -3.57 4.53
CA THR A 96 -13.96 -3.25 5.10
C THR A 96 -14.51 -1.92 4.61
N THR A 97 -13.66 -0.93 4.29
CA THR A 97 -14.09 0.35 3.72
C THR A 97 -14.68 0.18 2.32
N CYS A 98 -14.00 -0.55 1.44
CA CYS A 98 -14.45 -0.77 0.08
C CYS A 98 -15.61 -1.77 0.01
N SER A 99 -15.56 -2.86 0.78
CA SER A 99 -16.60 -3.90 0.82
C SER A 99 -17.92 -3.41 1.44
N ALA A 100 -17.87 -2.43 2.35
CA ALA A 100 -19.08 -1.77 2.86
C ALA A 100 -19.70 -0.78 1.84
N GLY A 101 -19.03 -0.53 0.71
CA GLY A 101 -19.54 0.34 -0.35
C GLY A 101 -19.42 1.83 -0.03
N TYR A 102 -18.54 2.25 0.89
CA TYR A 102 -18.33 3.67 1.15
C TYR A 102 -17.77 4.35 -0.11
N SER A 103 -18.45 5.43 -0.52
CA SER A 103 -18.09 6.16 -1.73
C SER A 103 -16.94 7.12 -1.50
N LYS A 104 -16.28 7.52 -2.59
CA LYS A 104 -15.26 8.59 -2.55
C LYS A 104 -15.84 9.90 -2.03
N ALA A 105 -17.06 10.26 -2.45
CA ALA A 105 -17.76 11.45 -1.97
C ALA A 105 -18.01 11.41 -0.46
N TYR A 106 -18.42 10.26 0.07
CA TYR A 106 -18.66 10.09 1.50
C TYR A 106 -17.35 10.22 2.30
N LEU A 107 -16.30 9.51 1.87
CA LEU A 107 -15.00 9.59 2.54
C LEU A 107 -14.42 11.01 2.49
N ARG A 108 -14.54 11.68 1.33
CA ARG A 108 -14.17 13.10 1.19
C ARG A 108 -14.96 13.98 2.15
N HIS A 109 -16.28 13.78 2.25
CA HIS A 109 -17.13 14.57 3.14
C HIS A 109 -16.66 14.45 4.59
N LEU A 110 -16.48 13.22 5.10
CA LEU A 110 -16.00 12.97 6.46
C LEU A 110 -14.66 13.67 6.74
N ILE A 111 -13.70 13.53 5.83
CA ILE A 111 -12.38 14.17 5.96
C ILE A 111 -12.50 15.69 5.92
N SER A 112 -13.39 16.24 5.09
CA SER A 112 -13.58 17.69 4.94
C SER A 112 -14.19 18.33 6.19
N ILE A 113 -15.06 17.61 6.90
CA ILE A 113 -15.67 18.09 8.15
C ILE A 113 -14.83 17.75 9.41
N GLY A 114 -13.66 17.13 9.23
CA GLY A 114 -12.78 16.73 10.33
C GLY A 114 -13.33 15.57 11.17
N GLU A 115 -14.20 14.75 10.61
CA GLU A 115 -14.79 13.61 11.30
C GLU A 115 -13.75 12.46 11.39
N PRO A 116 -13.44 11.92 12.59
CA PRO A 116 -12.38 10.94 12.78
C PRO A 116 -12.57 9.60 12.05
N SER A 117 -13.80 9.12 11.86
CA SER A 117 -14.06 7.88 11.11
C SER A 117 -13.59 7.98 9.66
N GLY A 118 -13.61 9.17 9.05
CA GLY A 118 -13.01 9.40 7.73
C GLY A 118 -11.51 9.05 7.70
N LEU A 119 -10.77 9.41 8.74
CA LEU A 119 -9.35 9.06 8.86
C LEU A 119 -9.15 7.55 9.12
N ALA A 120 -10.03 6.94 9.91
CA ALA A 120 -10.00 5.51 10.21
C ALA A 120 -10.26 4.67 8.94
N LEU A 121 -11.30 4.99 8.18
CA LEU A 121 -11.65 4.32 6.92
C LEU A 121 -10.51 4.43 5.88
N ALA A 122 -9.97 5.64 5.70
CA ALA A 122 -8.80 5.85 4.83
C ALA A 122 -7.58 5.02 5.28
N THR A 123 -7.36 4.91 6.60
CA THR A 123 -6.23 4.16 7.17
C THR A 123 -6.40 2.67 6.95
N VAL A 124 -7.59 2.13 7.19
CA VAL A 124 -7.90 0.71 6.93
C VAL A 124 -7.63 0.38 5.47
N HIS A 125 -8.13 1.20 4.55
CA HIS A 125 -7.89 1.01 3.12
C HIS A 125 -6.40 0.99 2.77
N ASN A 126 -5.64 2.00 3.19
CA ASN A 126 -4.21 2.08 2.87
C ASN A 126 -3.41 0.92 3.47
N VAL A 127 -3.71 0.50 4.70
CA VAL A 127 -3.04 -0.66 5.31
C VAL A 127 -3.40 -1.94 4.55
N SER A 128 -4.67 -2.13 4.20
CA SER A 128 -5.11 -3.28 3.40
C SER A 128 -4.45 -3.33 2.03
N PHE A 129 -4.22 -2.19 1.38
CA PHE A 129 -3.45 -2.13 0.12
C PHE A 129 -2.03 -2.71 0.29
N TYR A 130 -1.30 -2.34 1.36
CA TYR A 130 0.05 -2.86 1.61
C TYR A 130 0.05 -4.35 1.95
N VAL A 131 -0.97 -4.81 2.69
CA VAL A 131 -1.15 -6.23 2.99
C VAL A 131 -1.38 -7.02 1.72
N ASP A 132 -2.19 -6.51 0.80
CA ASP A 132 -2.46 -7.17 -0.48
C ASP A 132 -1.23 -7.17 -1.39
N LEU A 133 -0.50 -6.05 -1.48
CA LEU A 133 0.79 -5.98 -2.20
C LEU A 133 1.73 -7.09 -1.75
N MET A 134 1.95 -7.22 -0.45
CA MET A 134 2.84 -8.25 0.09
C MET A 134 2.30 -9.67 -0.10
N LYS A 135 0.97 -9.84 -0.09
CA LYS A 135 0.34 -11.13 -0.40
C LYS A 135 0.61 -11.54 -1.85
N GLN A 136 0.41 -10.64 -2.80
CA GLN A 136 0.65 -10.91 -4.22
C GLN A 136 2.13 -11.18 -4.52
N ILE A 137 3.06 -10.44 -3.90
CA ILE A 137 4.50 -10.70 -4.03
C ILE A 137 4.85 -12.11 -3.52
N ARG A 138 4.38 -12.48 -2.33
CA ARG A 138 4.62 -13.84 -1.79
C ARG A 138 4.08 -14.94 -2.69
N GLN A 139 2.89 -14.75 -3.27
CA GLN A 139 2.31 -15.71 -4.21
C GLN A 139 3.23 -15.94 -5.43
N HIS A 140 3.80 -14.87 -6.01
CA HIS A 140 4.72 -15.00 -7.14
C HIS A 140 6.04 -15.70 -6.77
N LEU A 141 6.55 -15.47 -5.56
CA LEU A 141 7.79 -16.11 -5.09
C LEU A 141 7.63 -17.62 -4.82
N HIS A 142 6.45 -18.08 -4.40
CA HIS A 142 6.19 -19.49 -4.13
C HIS A 142 5.73 -20.31 -5.35
N THR A 143 5.35 -19.65 -6.44
CA THR A 143 4.91 -20.33 -7.68
C THR A 143 6.07 -20.58 -8.65
N ARG A 144 7.31 -20.21 -8.26
CA ARG A 144 8.56 -20.45 -8.99
C ARG A 144 9.42 -21.45 -8.22
#